data_AF-A0A954ZSX2-F1
#
_entry.id   AF-A0A954ZSX2-F1
#
_cell.length_a   1.000
_cell.length_b   1.000
_cell.length_c   1.000
_cell.angle_alpha   90.00
_cell.angle_beta   90.00
_cell.angle_gamma   90.00
#
_symmetry.space_group_name_H-M   'P 1'
#
loop_
_entity.id
_entity.type
_entity.pdbx_description
1 polymer ?
#
loop_
_entity_poly.entity_id
_entity_poly.type
_entity_poly.pdbx_seq_one_letter_code
_entity_poly.pdbx_strand_id
1 'polypeptide(L)'
;MELSEAQYEEWTLLSTKRWNPRIGRSRQVGVLIERIWLVLILLLIIGPILIGPLFLNIGTIPFGDFVGLGFVILISIPVVWFRWKRHQYKARVLKNDYFLCPWCRYALTDLEDTGLCPECGVTYERELCRLLYKAEFAPIQPDLRIVQDRERRGWRRAIMLRDGLIQPGAKRE
;
A
#
# COMPACT_ATOMS: atom_id res chain seq x y z
N MET A 1 -25.57 -3.15 11.03
CA MET A 1 -25.60 -2.56 9.68
C MET A 1 -24.66 -3.36 8.78
N GLU A 2 -25.21 -3.98 7.75
CA GLU A 2 -24.46 -4.81 6.80
C GLU A 2 -23.84 -3.96 5.70
N LEU A 3 -22.68 -4.38 5.19
CA LEU A 3 -22.02 -3.72 4.06
C LEU A 3 -22.65 -4.23 2.76
N SER A 4 -22.76 -3.36 1.75
CA SER A 4 -23.06 -3.81 0.39
C SER A 4 -21.95 -4.69 -0.17
N GLU A 5 -22.24 -5.48 -1.22
CA GLU A 5 -21.24 -6.35 -1.85
C GLU A 5 -20.01 -5.56 -2.35
N ALA A 6 -20.23 -4.39 -2.95
CA ALA A 6 -19.15 -3.51 -3.41
C ALA A 6 -18.27 -3.02 -2.24
N GLN A 7 -18.87 -2.67 -1.11
CA GLN A 7 -18.15 -2.27 0.10
C GLN A 7 -17.37 -3.44 0.71
N TYR A 8 -17.91 -4.66 0.64
CA TYR A 8 -17.24 -5.86 1.11
C TYR A 8 -16.02 -6.21 0.25
N GLU A 9 -16.12 -6.05 -1.07
CA GLU A 9 -14.98 -6.23 -1.99
C GLU A 9 -13.88 -5.20 -1.71
N GLU A 10 -14.25 -3.92 -1.58
CA GLU A 10 -13.33 -2.85 -1.21
C GLU A 10 -12.63 -3.11 0.14
N TRP A 11 -13.41 -3.48 1.16
CA TRP A 11 -12.88 -3.83 2.47
C TRP A 11 -11.91 -5.01 2.42
N THR A 12 -12.19 -6.01 1.59
CA THR A 12 -11.32 -7.17 1.38
C THR A 12 -10.00 -6.74 0.73
N LEU A 13 -10.03 -5.86 -0.27
CA LEU A 13 -8.82 -5.34 -0.92
C LEU A 13 -7.96 -4.50 0.02
N LEU A 14 -8.59 -3.69 0.89
CA LEU A 14 -7.90 -2.88 1.90
C LEU A 14 -7.27 -3.75 2.99
N SER A 15 -8.02 -4.72 3.52
CA SER A 15 -7.54 -5.59 4.61
C SER A 15 -6.48 -6.59 4.18
N THR A 16 -6.49 -7.04 2.92
CA THR A 16 -5.43 -7.89 2.33
C THR A 16 -4.21 -7.09 1.85
N LYS A 17 -4.21 -5.75 2.02
CA LYS A 17 -3.17 -4.82 1.55
C LYS A 17 -2.93 -4.83 0.03
N ARG A 18 -3.82 -5.43 -0.75
CA ARG A 18 -3.81 -5.37 -2.23
C ARG A 18 -4.10 -3.95 -2.72
N TRP A 19 -4.92 -3.23 -1.97
CA TRP A 19 -5.14 -1.80 -2.13
C TRP A 19 -4.80 -1.08 -0.82
N ASN A 20 -4.02 0.01 -0.90
CA ASN A 20 -3.70 0.82 0.27
C ASN A 20 -3.67 2.30 -0.12
N PRO A 21 -4.79 3.04 0.03
CA PRO A 21 -4.87 4.44 -0.34
C PRO A 21 -3.94 5.32 0.50
N ARG A 22 -3.57 4.89 1.72
CA ARG A 22 -2.54 5.56 2.54
C ARG A 22 -1.23 5.66 1.75
N ILE A 23 -0.78 4.63 1.05
CA ILE A 23 0.49 4.69 0.32
C ILE A 23 0.32 5.35 -1.06
N GLY A 24 -0.90 5.76 -1.43
CA GLY A 24 -1.24 6.28 -2.76
C GLY A 24 -1.22 5.21 -3.84
N ARG A 25 -1.32 3.93 -3.46
CA ARG A 25 -1.51 2.85 -4.43
C ARG A 25 -2.96 2.90 -4.90
N SER A 26 -3.18 3.15 -6.18
CA SER A 26 -4.49 2.95 -6.77
C SER A 26 -4.85 1.45 -6.78
N ARG A 27 -6.14 1.14 -6.84
CA ARG A 27 -6.66 -0.23 -6.93
C ARG A 27 -6.02 -1.00 -8.09
N GLN A 28 -5.74 -0.32 -9.22
CA GLN A 28 -5.16 -0.91 -10.42
C GLN A 28 -3.63 -1.07 -10.33
N VAL A 29 -2.92 -0.12 -9.72
CA VAL A 29 -1.45 -0.13 -9.68
C VAL A 29 -0.90 -1.30 -8.86
N GLY A 30 -1.57 -1.68 -7.75
CA GLY A 30 -1.15 -2.84 -6.95
C GLY A 30 -1.14 -4.14 -7.75
N VAL A 31 -2.25 -4.41 -8.46
CA VAL A 31 -2.42 -5.59 -9.30
C VAL A 31 -1.51 -5.56 -10.53
N LEU A 32 -1.33 -4.39 -11.14
CA LEU A 32 -0.46 -4.23 -12.30
C LEU A 32 1.01 -4.51 -11.93
N ILE A 33 1.49 -3.99 -10.80
CA ILE A 33 2.86 -4.22 -10.33
C ILE A 33 3.09 -5.71 -10.10
N GLU A 34 2.14 -6.41 -9.47
CA GLU A 34 2.24 -7.85 -9.23
C GLU A 34 2.32 -8.64 -10.55
N ARG A 35 1.47 -8.31 -11.53
CA ARG A 35 1.49 -8.93 -12.86
C ARG A 35 2.79 -8.66 -13.62
N ILE A 36 3.26 -7.40 -13.62
CA ILE A 36 4.54 -7.03 -14.25
C ILE A 36 5.68 -7.81 -13.62
N TRP A 37 5.71 -7.92 -12.28
CA TRP A 37 6.73 -8.70 -11.59
C TRP A 37 6.73 -10.18 -11.98
N LEU A 38 5.55 -10.81 -12.08
CA LEU A 38 5.43 -12.19 -12.54
C LEU A 38 5.93 -12.38 -13.97
N VAL A 39 5.60 -11.46 -14.87
CA VAL A 39 6.08 -11.50 -16.26
C VAL A 39 7.60 -11.32 -16.33
N LEU A 40 8.17 -10.40 -15.55
CA LEU A 40 9.61 -10.21 -15.48
C LEU A 40 10.32 -11.45 -14.94
N ILE A 41 9.78 -12.11 -13.90
CA ILE A 41 10.30 -13.39 -13.39
C ILE A 41 10.21 -14.49 -14.46
N LEU A 42 9.12 -14.54 -15.22
CA LEU A 42 8.95 -15.54 -16.27
C LEU A 42 9.96 -15.33 -17.41
N LEU A 43 10.12 -14.10 -17.87
CA LEU A 43 11.13 -13.73 -18.88
C LEU A 43 12.55 -14.01 -18.38
N LEU A 44 12.80 -13.85 -17.08
CA LEU A 44 14.07 -14.18 -16.42
C LEU A 44 14.38 -15.68 -16.46
N ILE A 45 13.38 -16.54 -16.32
CA ILE A 45 13.57 -18.00 -16.35
C ILE A 45 13.69 -18.49 -17.80
N ILE A 46 12.81 -18.02 -18.69
CA ILE A 46 12.71 -18.50 -20.07
C ILE A 46 13.80 -17.90 -20.97
N GLY A 47 14.16 -16.64 -20.76
CA GLY A 47 15.11 -15.91 -21.59
C GLY A 47 16.47 -16.61 -21.74
N PRO A 48 17.15 -16.98 -20.65
CA PRO A 48 18.43 -17.69 -20.71
C PRO A 48 18.32 -19.07 -21.38
N ILE A 49 17.19 -19.76 -21.25
CA ILE A 49 16.96 -21.08 -21.86
C ILE A 49 16.84 -20.94 -23.38
N LEU A 50 16.08 -19.95 -23.86
CA LEU A 50 15.88 -19.72 -25.30
C LEU A 50 17.12 -19.12 -25.97
N ILE A 51 17.81 -18.21 -25.28
CA ILE A 51 18.88 -17.41 -25.86
C ILE A 51 20.26 -18.06 -25.62
N GLY A 52 20.45 -18.79 -24.52
CA GLY A 52 21.73 -19.41 -24.15
C GLY A 52 22.40 -20.24 -25.25
N PRO A 53 21.68 -21.11 -26.00
CA PRO A 53 22.28 -21.91 -27.06
C PRO A 53 22.89 -21.09 -28.21
N LEU A 54 22.37 -19.90 -28.50
CA LEU A 54 22.90 -19.01 -29.55
C LEU A 54 24.28 -18.46 -29.19
N PHE A 55 24.58 -18.34 -27.89
CA PHE A 55 25.83 -17.75 -27.40
C PHE A 55 26.95 -18.78 -27.15
N LEU A 56 26.64 -20.08 -27.12
CA LEU A 56 27.65 -21.14 -26.95
C LEU A 56 28.67 -21.20 -28.11
N ASN A 57 28.35 -20.63 -29.28
CA ASN A 57 29.24 -20.60 -30.46
C ASN A 57 30.13 -19.34 -30.55
N ILE A 58 29.90 -18.32 -29.73
CA ILE A 58 30.59 -17.03 -29.82
C ILE A 58 31.54 -16.94 -28.61
N GLY A 59 32.78 -17.35 -28.81
CA GLY A 59 33.75 -17.57 -27.74
C GLY A 59 33.86 -16.44 -26.70
N THR A 60 34.00 -16.88 -25.44
CA THR A 60 34.67 -16.21 -24.30
C THR A 60 34.06 -14.98 -23.65
N ILE A 61 33.00 -14.35 -24.16
CA ILE A 61 32.32 -13.30 -23.37
C ILE A 61 31.46 -14.00 -22.31
N PRO A 62 31.65 -13.75 -20.99
CA PRO A 62 30.81 -14.32 -19.95
C PRO A 62 29.46 -13.59 -19.97
N PHE A 63 28.63 -13.91 -20.96
CA PHE A 63 27.28 -13.36 -21.14
C PHE A 63 26.44 -13.50 -19.86
N GLY A 64 26.71 -14.54 -19.06
CA GLY A 64 26.12 -14.74 -17.74
C GLY A 64 26.35 -13.57 -16.77
N ASP A 65 27.50 -12.90 -16.82
CA ASP A 65 27.83 -11.80 -15.90
C ASP A 65 27.01 -10.55 -16.22
N PHE A 66 26.83 -10.22 -17.50
CA PHE A 66 26.01 -9.09 -17.94
C PHE A 66 24.52 -9.33 -17.66
N VAL A 67 24.05 -10.54 -17.90
CA VAL A 67 22.68 -10.96 -17.58
C VAL A 67 22.45 -10.87 -16.06
N GLY A 68 23.41 -11.38 -15.26
CA GLY A 68 23.39 -11.27 -13.80
C GLY A 68 23.34 -9.83 -13.30
N LEU A 69 24.19 -8.95 -13.85
CA LEU A 69 24.21 -7.53 -13.49
C LEU A 69 22.89 -6.84 -13.85
N GLY A 70 22.35 -7.12 -15.04
CA GLY A 70 21.04 -6.64 -15.46
C GLY A 70 19.93 -7.00 -14.45
N PHE A 71 19.96 -8.22 -13.89
CA PHE A 71 19.01 -8.63 -12.86
C PHE A 71 19.16 -7.89 -11.55
N VAL A 72 20.39 -7.73 -11.06
CA VAL A 72 20.65 -6.99 -9.83
C VAL A 72 20.09 -5.58 -9.96
N ILE A 73 20.32 -4.91 -11.10
CA ILE A 73 19.80 -3.56 -11.36
C ILE A 73 18.26 -3.56 -11.43
N LEU A 74 17.67 -4.47 -12.21
CA LEU A 74 16.22 -4.56 -12.40
C LEU A 74 15.45 -4.79 -11.08
N ILE A 75 16.01 -5.59 -10.15
CA ILE A 75 15.39 -5.89 -8.86
C ILE A 75 15.67 -4.79 -7.83
N SER A 76 16.91 -4.30 -7.80
CA SER A 76 17.36 -3.32 -6.81
C SER A 76 16.64 -1.98 -6.96
N ILE A 77 16.44 -1.48 -8.19
CA ILE A 77 15.83 -0.17 -8.44
C ILE A 77 14.43 -0.06 -7.83
N PRO A 78 13.46 -0.96 -8.13
CA PRO A 78 12.15 -0.93 -7.48
C PRO A 78 12.23 -1.05 -5.97
N VAL A 79 13.06 -1.96 -5.45
CA VAL A 79 13.19 -2.18 -4.00
C VAL A 79 13.68 -0.92 -3.30
N VAL A 80 14.75 -0.30 -3.80
CA VAL A 80 15.31 0.95 -3.27
C VAL A 80 14.28 2.08 -3.39
N TRP A 81 13.64 2.24 -4.56
CA TRP A 81 12.63 3.25 -4.78
C TRP A 81 11.43 3.12 -3.84
N PHE A 82 10.88 1.91 -3.68
CA PHE A 82 9.77 1.65 -2.76
C PHE A 82 10.17 1.87 -1.30
N ARG A 83 11.38 1.46 -0.89
CA ARG A 83 11.89 1.71 0.47
C ARG A 83 12.05 3.20 0.72
N TRP A 84 12.61 3.95 -0.23
CA TRP A 84 12.76 5.39 -0.13
C TRP A 84 11.41 6.11 -0.06
N LYS A 85 10.46 5.77 -0.95
CA LYS A 85 9.09 6.31 -0.90
C LYS A 85 8.38 5.97 0.42
N ARG A 86 8.54 4.74 0.92
CA ARG A 86 7.99 4.33 2.23
C ARG A 86 8.60 5.14 3.36
N HIS A 87 9.89 5.42 3.31
CA HIS A 87 10.57 6.24 4.32
C HIS A 87 10.09 7.69 4.31
N GLN A 88 10.02 8.32 3.14
CA GLN A 88 9.47 9.67 2.96
C GLN A 88 8.03 9.75 3.47
N TYR A 89 7.22 8.73 3.17
CA TYR A 89 5.85 8.67 3.64
C TYR A 89 5.76 8.50 5.15
N LYS A 90 6.56 7.61 5.74
CA LYS A 90 6.65 7.44 7.19
C LYS A 90 7.01 8.76 7.87
N ALA A 91 8.00 9.48 7.35
CA ALA A 91 8.38 10.80 7.87
C ALA A 91 7.22 11.80 7.83
N ARG A 92 6.47 11.85 6.72
CA ARG A 92 5.27 12.70 6.61
C ARG A 92 4.18 12.31 7.61
N VAL A 93 3.91 11.03 7.79
CA VAL A 93 2.91 10.54 8.75
C VAL A 93 3.30 10.91 10.18
N LEU A 94 4.57 10.72 10.55
CA LEU A 94 5.09 11.07 11.87
C LEU A 94 5.03 12.58 12.12
N LYS A 95 5.40 13.40 11.12
CA LYS A 95 5.32 14.87 11.21
C LYS A 95 3.91 15.38 11.52
N ASN A 96 2.88 14.66 11.07
CA ASN A 96 1.47 15.03 11.25
C ASN A 96 0.78 14.25 12.38
N ASP A 97 1.55 13.65 13.30
CA ASP A 97 1.05 12.83 14.40
C ASP A 97 -0.03 11.81 13.97
N TYR A 98 0.24 11.12 12.86
CA TYR A 98 -0.64 10.11 12.27
C TYR A 98 -2.02 10.65 11.84
N PHE A 99 -2.20 11.97 11.74
CA PHE A 99 -3.48 12.61 11.40
C PHE A 99 -3.50 13.11 9.95
N LEU A 100 -3.58 12.15 9.04
CA LEU A 100 -3.77 12.38 7.60
C LEU A 100 -5.10 11.74 7.16
N CYS A 101 -5.72 12.29 6.13
CA CYS A 101 -6.89 11.66 5.50
C CYS A 101 -6.51 10.24 5.00
N PRO A 102 -7.31 9.20 5.31
CA PRO A 102 -7.01 7.83 4.90
C PRO A 102 -7.16 7.61 3.39
N TRP A 103 -7.87 8.50 2.69
CA TRP A 103 -8.19 8.39 1.27
C TRP A 103 -7.23 9.19 0.39
N CYS A 104 -7.16 10.52 0.58
CA CYS A 104 -6.33 11.40 -0.25
C CYS A 104 -4.96 11.76 0.36
N ARG A 105 -4.76 11.47 1.67
CA ARG A 105 -3.51 11.74 2.42
C ARG A 105 -3.22 13.23 2.68
N TYR A 106 -4.22 14.08 2.54
CA TYR A 106 -4.14 15.47 2.99
C TYR A 106 -3.89 15.53 4.51
N ALA A 107 -3.12 16.52 4.95
CA ALA A 107 -2.83 16.71 6.37
C ALA A 107 -4.03 17.37 7.07
N LEU A 108 -4.47 16.79 8.18
CA LEU A 108 -5.65 17.27 8.92
C LEU A 108 -5.25 17.94 10.24
N THR A 109 -3.96 18.17 10.48
CA THR A 109 -3.41 18.60 11.78
C THR A 109 -4.03 19.88 12.33
N ASP A 110 -4.42 20.79 11.44
CA ASP A 110 -4.96 22.12 11.78
C ASP A 110 -6.49 22.19 11.65
N LEU A 111 -7.13 21.04 11.52
CA LEU A 111 -8.58 20.92 11.44
C LEU A 111 -9.17 20.32 12.73
N GLU A 112 -10.49 20.39 12.84
CA GLU A 112 -11.25 19.80 13.93
C GLU A 112 -11.03 18.27 14.03
N ASP A 113 -11.47 17.68 15.15
CA ASP A 113 -11.30 16.23 15.37
C ASP A 113 -12.18 15.38 14.43
N THR A 114 -13.24 15.97 13.90
CA THR A 114 -14.18 15.35 12.99
C THR A 114 -14.63 16.37 11.96
N GLY A 115 -14.84 15.95 10.71
CA GLY A 115 -15.31 16.86 9.67
C GLY A 115 -15.19 16.27 8.28
N LEU A 116 -15.25 17.11 7.25
CA LEU A 116 -15.02 16.74 5.85
C LEU A 116 -13.60 17.13 5.44
N CYS A 117 -12.90 16.25 4.73
CA CYS A 117 -11.58 16.55 4.20
C CYS A 117 -11.68 17.62 3.09
N PRO A 118 -10.92 18.72 3.14
CA PRO A 118 -11.04 19.81 2.16
C PRO A 118 -10.61 19.42 0.74
N GLU A 119 -9.77 18.38 0.59
CA GLU A 119 -9.30 17.93 -0.73
C GLU A 119 -10.25 16.94 -1.42
N CYS A 120 -10.87 16.03 -0.66
CA CYS A 120 -11.65 14.93 -1.24
C CYS A 120 -13.11 14.88 -0.79
N GLY A 121 -13.52 15.77 0.12
CA GLY A 121 -14.89 15.84 0.65
C GLY A 121 -15.28 14.68 1.57
N VAL A 122 -14.39 13.73 1.85
CA VAL A 122 -14.72 12.55 2.66
C VAL A 122 -14.73 12.87 4.16
N THR A 123 -15.75 12.37 4.86
CA THR A 123 -15.86 12.43 6.33
C THR A 123 -14.68 11.73 7.00
N TYR A 124 -14.09 12.38 8.00
CA TYR A 124 -13.01 11.83 8.81
C TYR A 124 -13.28 11.95 10.30
N GLU A 125 -12.54 11.14 11.07
CA GLU A 125 -12.48 11.15 12.52
C GLU A 125 -11.02 10.97 12.93
N ARG A 126 -10.50 11.85 13.82
CA ARG A 126 -9.09 11.94 14.20
C ARG A 126 -8.58 10.62 14.77
N GLU A 127 -9.31 10.02 15.69
CA GLU A 127 -8.93 8.75 16.32
C GLU A 127 -8.83 7.62 15.29
N LEU A 128 -9.77 7.57 14.35
CA LEU A 128 -9.79 6.56 13.30
C LEU A 128 -8.60 6.72 12.34
N CYS A 129 -8.31 7.96 11.93
CA CYS A 129 -7.14 8.26 11.10
C CYS A 129 -5.87 7.82 11.83
N ARG A 130 -5.67 8.26 13.08
CA ARG A 130 -4.50 7.88 13.88
C ARG A 130 -4.38 6.37 14.05
N LEU A 131 -5.49 5.65 14.29
CA LEU A 131 -5.51 4.20 14.42
C LEU A 131 -5.00 3.52 13.15
N LEU A 132 -5.53 3.90 11.99
CA LEU A 132 -5.14 3.32 10.70
C LEU A 132 -3.65 3.57 10.42
N TYR A 133 -3.16 4.76 10.71
CA TYR A 133 -1.77 5.12 10.43
C TYR A 133 -0.79 4.54 11.45
N LYS A 134 -1.14 4.49 12.74
CA LYS A 134 -0.31 3.85 13.77
C LYS A 134 -0.18 2.35 13.54
N ALA A 135 -1.25 1.68 13.09
CA ALA A 135 -1.19 0.26 12.76
C ALA A 135 -0.11 -0.08 11.71
N GLU A 136 0.16 0.84 10.78
CA GLU A 136 1.14 0.62 9.71
C GLU A 136 2.54 1.18 10.05
N PHE A 137 2.62 2.32 10.74
CA PHE A 137 3.86 3.10 10.87
C PHE A 137 4.38 3.27 12.31
N ALA A 138 3.71 2.72 13.32
CA ALA A 138 4.22 2.75 14.68
C ALA A 138 5.60 2.06 14.76
N PRO A 139 6.55 2.60 15.55
CA PRO A 139 7.88 2.02 15.69
C PRO A 139 7.86 0.65 16.38
N ILE A 140 6.93 0.47 17.33
CA ILE A 140 6.69 -0.79 18.03
C ILE A 140 5.32 -1.27 17.59
N GLN A 141 5.27 -2.43 16.92
CA GLN A 141 4.01 -3.06 16.54
C GLN A 141 3.68 -4.18 17.52
N PRO A 142 2.41 -4.30 17.96
CA PRO A 142 1.95 -5.48 18.67
C PRO A 142 1.98 -6.71 17.73
N ASP A 143 1.54 -7.85 18.24
CA ASP A 143 1.38 -9.07 17.44
C ASP A 143 0.65 -8.78 16.11
N LEU A 144 1.13 -9.41 15.02
CA LEU A 144 0.64 -9.17 13.67
C LEU A 144 -0.86 -9.41 13.53
N ARG A 145 -1.42 -10.40 14.25
CA ARG A 145 -2.86 -10.70 14.21
C ARG A 145 -3.67 -9.57 14.83
N ILE A 146 -3.19 -8.98 15.93
CA ILE A 146 -3.83 -7.84 16.59
C ILE A 146 -3.81 -6.62 15.67
N VAL A 147 -2.69 -6.36 14.98
CA VAL A 147 -2.59 -5.26 14.01
C VAL A 147 -3.58 -5.44 12.87
N GLN A 148 -3.63 -6.63 12.26
CA GLN A 148 -4.52 -6.94 11.14
C GLN A 148 -6.00 -6.81 11.54
N ASP A 149 -6.38 -7.28 12.72
CA ASP A 149 -7.74 -7.19 13.22
C ASP A 149 -8.16 -5.73 13.52
N ARG A 150 -7.26 -4.94 14.14
CA ARG A 150 -7.47 -3.50 14.34
C ARG A 150 -7.61 -2.76 13.02
N GLU A 151 -6.75 -3.05 12.05
CA GLU A 151 -6.76 -2.45 10.72
C GLU A 151 -8.06 -2.80 9.97
N ARG A 152 -8.46 -4.08 10.01
CA ARG A 152 -9.70 -4.57 9.39
C ARG A 152 -10.94 -3.86 9.94
N ARG A 153 -11.01 -3.66 11.27
CA ARG A 153 -12.09 -2.88 11.91
C ARG A 153 -12.02 -1.40 11.57
N GLY A 154 -10.81 -0.83 11.53
CA GLY A 154 -10.58 0.57 11.17
C GLY A 154 -11.07 0.88 9.76
N TRP A 155 -10.68 0.06 8.77
CA TRP A 155 -11.12 0.26 7.39
C TRP A 155 -12.63 0.10 7.22
N ARG A 156 -13.24 -0.87 7.89
CA ARG A 156 -14.71 -1.01 7.90
C ARG A 156 -15.39 0.27 8.39
N ARG A 157 -14.94 0.85 9.50
CA ARG A 157 -15.47 2.12 10.03
C ARG A 157 -15.22 3.29 9.07
N ALA A 158 -14.05 3.34 8.43
CA ALA A 158 -13.70 4.41 7.50
C ALA A 158 -14.59 4.39 6.24
N ILE A 159 -14.90 3.20 5.71
CA ILE A 159 -15.85 3.03 4.60
C ILE A 159 -17.25 3.50 5.02
N MET A 160 -17.71 3.06 6.20
CA MET A 160 -19.02 3.47 6.71
C MET A 160 -19.13 4.99 6.91
N LEU A 161 -18.08 5.64 7.43
CA LEU A 161 -18.04 7.11 7.57
C LEU A 161 -18.05 7.82 6.22
N ARG A 162 -17.26 7.33 5.25
CA ARG A 162 -17.22 7.90 3.90
C ARG A 162 -18.59 7.84 3.23
N ASP A 163 -19.27 6.71 3.37
CA ASP A 163 -20.54 6.45 2.70
C ASP A 163 -21.74 6.98 3.51
N GLY A 164 -21.51 7.73 4.59
CA GLY A 164 -22.55 8.36 5.42
C GLY A 164 -23.40 7.38 6.23
N LEU A 165 -22.96 6.13 6.37
CA LEU A 165 -23.68 5.08 7.11
C LEU A 165 -23.62 5.25 8.62
N ILE A 166 -22.60 5.97 9.12
CA ILE A 166 -22.44 6.30 10.53
C ILE A 166 -22.03 7.76 10.68
N GLN A 167 -22.45 8.39 11.76
CA GLN A 167 -22.03 9.75 12.12
C GLN A 167 -20.67 9.72 12.83
N PRO A 168 -19.82 10.75 12.62
CA PRO A 168 -18.57 10.88 13.37
C PRO A 168 -18.84 11.00 14.88
N GLY A 169 -17.99 10.39 15.71
CA GLY A 169 -18.14 10.42 17.17
C GLY A 169 -19.19 9.46 17.75
N ALA A 170 -19.88 8.66 16.92
CA ALA A 170 -20.76 7.60 17.42
C ALA A 170 -19.95 6.61 18.28
N LYS A 171 -20.31 6.52 19.57
CA LYS A 171 -19.74 5.55 20.51
C LYS A 171 -20.06 4.14 20.02
N ARG A 172 -19.12 3.22 20.19
CA ARG A 172 -19.39 1.79 19.99
C ARG A 172 -20.19 1.33 21.21
N GLU A 173 -21.48 1.09 21.01
CA GLU A 173 -22.25 0.22 21.90
C GLU A 173 -21.72 -1.22 21.81
#